data_AF-A0A1C6ANK1-F1
#
_entry.id   AF-A0A1C6ANK1-F1
#
_cell.length_a   1.000
_cell.length_b   1.000
_cell.length_c   1.000
_cell.angle_alpha   90.00
_cell.angle_beta   90.00
_cell.angle_gamma   90.00
#
_symmetry.space_group_name_H-M   'P 1'
#
loop_
_entity.id
_entity.type
_entity.pdbx_description
1 polymer ?
#
loop_
_entity_poly.entity_id
_entity_poly.type
_entity_poly.pdbx_seq_one_letter_code
_entity_poly.pdbx_strand_id
1 'polypeptide(L)'
;MGKLFIIISTFLLLSVIGARNAKNNKRIFTVLNNIIKEVNSTYKQLFKEKSKLRRSVQGTLIIAAEIFIAISISTSVIRYIDTYAVEALDLLIKIVIIVVSLIAIHYSMGYVLLITVKIHKFIYGVENKNVKVDLLLSYFIISTYFTALLLSPQEFESMYVLGLIGVTVSYILNMKVLIQLIRNPHNIKTKHEEETSYSRIIVAAILMVGLIVLNLFLGVCFINGAEAGAFSNSPNAFDLFYYTIITFTTIGYGDITPLSIGAKVISIVISVTSVICLTIFLSTILSYKDSNEN
;
A
#
# COMPACT_ATOMS: atom_id res chain seq x y z
N MET A 1 -28.36 19.13 15.02
CA MET A 1 -27.58 20.17 15.73
C MET A 1 -26.25 19.63 16.27
N GLY A 2 -26.23 18.66 17.20
CA GLY A 2 -24.99 18.18 17.85
C GLY A 2 -23.90 17.65 16.89
N LYS A 3 -24.26 16.83 15.89
CA LYS A 3 -23.29 16.33 14.89
C LYS A 3 -22.64 17.47 14.09
N LEU A 4 -23.44 18.43 13.65
CA LEU A 4 -22.96 19.58 12.87
C LEU A 4 -22.04 20.47 13.71
N PHE A 5 -22.38 20.69 14.98
CA PHE A 5 -21.54 21.40 15.93
C PHE A 5 -20.18 20.70 16.15
N ILE A 6 -20.17 19.37 16.30
CA ILE A 6 -18.93 18.58 16.43
C ILE A 6 -18.09 18.67 15.15
N ILE A 7 -18.69 18.57 13.97
CA ILE A 7 -17.97 18.66 12.69
C ILE A 7 -17.32 20.04 12.54
N ILE A 8 -18.10 21.11 12.77
CA ILE A 8 -17.62 22.49 12.63
C ILE A 8 -16.53 22.77 13.67
N SER A 9 -16.74 22.41 14.94
CA SER A 9 -15.75 22.64 16.00
C SER A 9 -14.46 21.86 15.74
N THR A 10 -14.55 20.63 15.21
CA THR A 10 -13.38 19.82 14.83
C THR A 10 -12.61 20.44 13.67
N PHE A 11 -13.30 20.87 12.60
CA PHE A 11 -12.65 21.56 11.48
C PHE A 11 -11.98 22.85 11.91
N LEU A 12 -12.62 23.62 12.80
CA LEU A 12 -12.08 24.87 13.32
C LEU A 12 -10.84 24.61 14.20
N LEU A 13 -10.88 23.61 15.08
CA LEU A 13 -9.73 23.15 15.86
C LEU A 13 -8.55 22.71 14.97
N LEU A 14 -8.81 21.86 13.98
CA LEU A 14 -7.78 21.40 13.03
C LEU A 14 -7.17 22.57 12.26
N SER A 15 -7.99 23.54 11.85
CA SER A 15 -7.52 24.75 11.14
C SER A 15 -6.65 25.63 12.03
N VAL A 16 -7.03 25.83 13.29
CA VAL A 16 -6.25 26.60 14.28
C VAL A 16 -4.93 25.89 14.61
N ILE A 17 -4.96 24.57 14.84
CA ILE A 17 -3.74 23.78 15.08
C ILE A 17 -2.83 23.82 13.85
N GLY A 18 -3.41 23.68 12.65
CA GLY A 18 -2.70 23.77 11.38
C GLY A 18 -2.02 25.13 11.21
N ALA A 19 -2.74 26.23 11.41
CA ALA A 19 -2.21 27.59 11.31
C ALA A 19 -1.12 27.86 12.36
N ARG A 20 -1.34 27.42 13.60
CA ARG A 20 -0.35 27.56 14.70
C ARG A 20 0.94 26.81 14.38
N ASN A 21 0.83 25.57 13.90
CA ASN A 21 1.99 24.72 13.62
C ASN A 21 2.64 25.02 12.26
N ALA A 22 1.95 25.68 11.32
CA ALA A 22 2.51 26.07 10.03
C ALA A 22 3.74 26.98 10.15
N LYS A 23 3.76 27.84 11.17
CA LYS A 23 4.88 28.75 11.43
C LYS A 23 6.11 28.03 12.00
N ASN A 24 5.91 26.98 12.82
CA ASN A 24 6.98 26.23 13.47
C ASN A 24 7.45 25.00 12.69
N ASN A 25 6.63 24.45 11.79
CA ASN A 25 6.90 23.16 11.16
C ASN A 25 7.07 23.25 9.65
N LYS A 26 7.96 24.18 9.21
CA LYS A 26 8.40 24.29 7.80
C LYS A 26 8.80 22.94 7.21
N ARG A 27 9.34 22.02 8.03
CA ARG A 27 9.74 20.68 7.62
C ARG A 27 8.56 19.84 7.11
N ILE A 28 7.43 19.79 7.82
CA ILE A 28 6.24 19.04 7.37
C ILE A 28 5.71 19.60 6.05
N PHE A 29 5.56 20.92 5.93
CA PHE A 29 5.12 21.56 4.69
C PHE A 29 6.07 21.27 3.53
N THR A 30 7.38 21.25 3.79
CA THR A 30 8.39 20.88 2.80
C THR A 30 8.22 19.43 2.36
N VAL A 31 8.02 18.48 3.29
CA VAL A 31 7.80 17.06 2.97
C VAL A 31 6.52 16.86 2.16
N LEU A 32 5.40 17.45 2.57
CA LEU A 32 4.13 17.37 1.83
C LEU A 32 4.26 17.94 0.42
N ASN A 33 4.90 19.11 0.29
CA ASN A 33 5.13 19.72 -1.03
C ASN A 33 6.04 18.86 -1.90
N ASN A 34 7.04 18.19 -1.30
CA ASN A 34 7.89 17.24 -2.04
C ASN A 34 7.10 16.02 -2.51
N ILE A 35 6.20 15.45 -1.68
CA ILE A 35 5.34 14.34 -2.08
C ILE A 35 4.43 14.76 -3.25
N ILE A 36 3.79 15.93 -3.15
CA ILE A 36 2.94 16.46 -4.24
C ILE A 36 3.77 16.63 -5.53
N LYS A 37 4.98 17.17 -5.43
CA LYS A 37 5.89 17.29 -6.57
C LYS A 37 6.30 15.94 -7.15
N GLU A 38 6.58 14.93 -6.32
CA GLU A 38 6.90 13.57 -6.74
C GLU A 38 5.72 12.91 -7.48
N VAL A 39 4.50 13.03 -6.95
CA VAL A 39 3.27 12.53 -7.59
C VAL A 39 3.07 13.20 -8.95
N ASN A 40 3.12 14.54 -8.99
CA ASN A 40 2.97 15.29 -10.25
C ASN A 40 4.08 14.96 -11.26
N SER A 41 5.32 14.76 -10.79
CA SER A 41 6.42 14.31 -11.63
C SER A 41 6.18 12.91 -12.18
N THR A 42 5.60 12.01 -11.38
CA THR A 42 5.28 10.64 -11.78
C THR A 42 4.24 10.61 -12.88
N TYR A 43 3.13 11.36 -12.73
CA TYR A 43 2.16 11.54 -13.81
C TYR A 43 2.82 12.10 -15.08
N LYS A 44 3.63 13.15 -14.95
CA LYS A 44 4.33 13.76 -16.09
C LYS A 44 5.32 12.79 -16.78
N GLN A 45 5.94 11.87 -16.05
CA GLN A 45 6.86 10.87 -16.60
C GLN A 45 6.15 9.88 -17.52
N LEU A 46 4.91 9.48 -17.21
CA LEU A 46 4.11 8.61 -18.09
C LEU A 46 3.87 9.25 -19.46
N PHE A 47 3.60 10.56 -19.49
CA PHE A 47 3.45 11.32 -20.73
C PHE A 47 4.79 11.62 -21.45
N LYS A 48 5.94 11.28 -20.85
CA LYS A 48 7.28 11.45 -21.44
C LYS A 48 7.91 10.14 -21.88
N GLU A 49 7.17 9.03 -21.82
CA GLU A 49 7.71 7.73 -22.22
C GLU A 49 8.14 7.72 -23.70
N LYS A 50 9.31 7.12 -23.99
CA LYS A 50 9.93 7.14 -25.32
C LYS A 50 9.09 6.45 -26.39
N SER A 51 8.38 5.38 -26.01
CA SER A 51 7.50 4.66 -26.93
C SER A 51 6.20 5.44 -27.13
N LYS A 52 5.96 5.90 -28.37
CA LYS A 52 4.74 6.65 -28.74
C LYS A 52 3.47 5.86 -28.43
N LEU A 53 3.47 4.54 -28.67
CA LEU A 53 2.34 3.65 -28.39
C LEU A 53 2.06 3.57 -26.88
N ARG A 54 3.09 3.28 -26.07
CA ARG A 54 2.92 3.16 -24.61
C ARG A 54 2.42 4.45 -23.99
N ARG A 55 3.03 5.58 -24.38
CA ARG A 55 2.60 6.91 -23.94
C ARG A 55 1.13 7.18 -24.26
N SER A 56 0.68 6.82 -25.47
CA SER A 56 -0.71 7.01 -25.88
C SER A 56 -1.65 6.14 -25.04
N VAL A 57 -1.35 4.85 -24.90
CA VAL A 57 -2.20 3.90 -24.15
C VAL A 57 -2.29 4.29 -22.67
N GLN A 58 -1.16 4.55 -22.00
CA GLN A 58 -1.14 4.97 -20.61
C GLN A 58 -1.89 6.29 -20.39
N GLY A 59 -1.66 7.28 -21.26
CA GLY A 59 -2.32 8.57 -21.19
C GLY A 59 -3.84 8.44 -21.34
N THR A 60 -4.30 7.68 -22.34
CA THR A 60 -5.72 7.43 -22.55
C THR A 60 -6.37 6.71 -21.37
N LEU A 61 -5.72 5.68 -20.82
CA LEU A 61 -6.26 4.94 -19.67
C LEU A 61 -6.41 5.81 -18.42
N ILE A 62 -5.42 6.66 -18.11
CA ILE A 62 -5.48 7.54 -16.94
C ILE A 62 -6.57 8.60 -17.10
N ILE A 63 -6.62 9.26 -18.26
CA ILE A 63 -7.64 10.28 -18.53
C ILE A 63 -9.04 9.65 -18.49
N ALA A 64 -9.22 8.47 -19.09
CA ALA A 64 -10.50 7.76 -19.05
C ALA A 64 -10.91 7.40 -17.62
N ALA A 65 -9.97 6.91 -16.80
CA ALA A 65 -10.23 6.61 -15.39
C ALA A 65 -10.63 7.84 -14.59
N GLU A 66 -9.93 8.97 -14.77
CA GLU A 66 -10.27 10.23 -14.10
C GLU A 66 -11.64 10.76 -14.51
N ILE A 67 -12.00 10.67 -15.79
CA ILE A 67 -13.33 11.04 -16.29
C ILE A 67 -14.40 10.15 -15.65
N PHE A 68 -14.18 8.83 -15.61
CA PHE A 68 -15.15 7.89 -15.04
C PHE A 68 -15.36 8.14 -13.53
N ILE A 69 -14.28 8.39 -12.80
CA ILE A 69 -14.31 8.78 -11.39
C ILE A 69 -15.06 10.11 -11.23
N ALA A 70 -14.80 11.09 -12.10
CA ALA A 70 -15.47 12.39 -12.05
C ALA A 70 -16.98 12.29 -12.24
N ILE A 71 -17.42 11.48 -13.20
CA ILE A 71 -18.84 11.20 -13.43
C ILE A 71 -19.42 10.50 -12.20
N SER A 72 -18.79 9.42 -11.72
CA SER A 72 -19.27 8.64 -10.57
C SER A 72 -19.45 9.48 -9.30
N ILE A 73 -18.46 10.31 -8.95
CA ILE A 73 -18.52 11.19 -7.78
C ILE A 73 -19.58 12.26 -7.96
N SER A 74 -19.62 12.91 -9.12
CA SER A 74 -20.59 13.97 -9.39
C SER A 74 -22.01 13.44 -9.27
N THR A 75 -22.30 12.29 -9.88
CA THR A 75 -23.60 11.62 -9.76
C THR A 75 -23.90 11.22 -8.32
N SER A 76 -22.91 10.72 -7.58
CA SER A 76 -23.10 10.30 -6.18
C SER A 76 -23.41 11.48 -5.26
N VAL A 77 -22.68 12.59 -5.39
CA VAL A 77 -22.90 13.81 -4.59
C VAL A 77 -24.26 14.43 -4.90
N ILE A 78 -24.60 14.58 -6.19
CA ILE A 78 -25.89 15.16 -6.59
C ILE A 78 -27.06 14.32 -6.08
N ARG A 79 -26.93 12.99 -6.08
CA ARG A 79 -28.03 12.06 -5.76
C ARG A 79 -28.20 11.78 -4.28
N TYR A 80 -27.11 11.75 -3.50
CA TYR A 80 -27.13 11.25 -2.12
C TYR A 80 -26.81 12.31 -1.06
N ILE A 81 -26.32 13.50 -1.45
CA ILE A 81 -26.03 14.58 -0.50
C ILE A 81 -27.12 15.64 -0.63
N ASP A 82 -28.07 15.62 0.31
CA ASP A 82 -29.03 16.70 0.49
C ASP A 82 -28.52 17.67 1.55
N THR A 83 -28.11 18.85 1.12
CA THR A 83 -27.83 19.96 2.02
C THR A 83 -29.10 20.80 2.11
N TYR A 84 -29.78 20.75 3.26
CA TYR A 84 -31.02 21.49 3.58
C TYR A 84 -30.83 23.04 3.56
N ALA A 85 -30.31 23.58 2.47
CA ALA A 85 -29.92 24.96 2.23
C ALA A 85 -30.75 25.54 1.08
N VAL A 86 -30.72 26.87 0.93
CA VAL A 86 -31.30 27.57 -0.23
C VAL A 86 -30.62 27.07 -1.51
N GLU A 87 -31.36 26.92 -2.62
CA GLU A 87 -30.89 26.27 -3.86
C GLU A 87 -29.50 26.71 -4.33
N ALA A 88 -29.20 28.01 -4.32
CA ALA A 88 -27.89 28.53 -4.74
C ALA A 88 -26.75 28.10 -3.79
N LEU A 89 -27.02 28.02 -2.49
CA LEU A 89 -26.05 27.60 -1.47
C LEU A 89 -25.87 26.07 -1.49
N ASP A 90 -26.94 25.31 -1.72
CA ASP A 90 -26.89 23.85 -1.91
C ASP A 90 -26.00 23.47 -3.11
N LEU A 91 -26.20 24.14 -4.26
CA LEU A 91 -25.38 23.93 -5.46
C LEU A 91 -23.90 24.24 -5.19
N LEU A 92 -23.61 25.35 -4.51
CA LEU A 92 -22.24 25.74 -4.18
C LEU A 92 -21.56 24.72 -3.27
N ILE A 93 -22.26 24.24 -2.24
CA ILE A 93 -21.74 23.22 -1.32
C ILE A 93 -21.45 21.92 -2.08
N LYS A 94 -22.37 21.47 -2.94
CA LYS A 94 -22.19 20.27 -3.78
C LYS A 94 -20.97 20.41 -4.71
N ILE A 95 -20.80 21.55 -5.36
CA ILE A 95 -19.63 21.82 -6.21
C ILE A 95 -18.33 21.73 -5.40
N VAL A 96 -18.29 22.34 -4.21
CA VAL A 96 -17.10 22.27 -3.34
C VAL A 96 -16.80 20.83 -2.94
N ILE A 97 -17.81 20.04 -2.54
CA ILE A 97 -17.63 18.62 -2.16
C ILE A 97 -17.09 17.81 -3.35
N ILE A 98 -17.64 18.00 -4.54
CA ILE A 98 -17.19 17.31 -5.76
C ILE A 98 -15.73 17.66 -6.04
N VAL A 99 -15.38 18.95 -6.08
CA VAL A 99 -14.00 19.39 -6.37
C VAL A 99 -13.01 18.85 -5.34
N VAL A 100 -13.33 18.93 -4.05
CA VAL A 100 -12.47 18.40 -2.98
C VAL A 100 -12.30 16.89 -3.12
N SER A 101 -13.37 16.15 -3.42
CA SER A 101 -13.32 14.69 -3.59
C SER A 101 -12.48 14.29 -4.81
N LEU A 102 -12.58 15.02 -5.92
CA LEU A 102 -11.78 14.77 -7.13
C LEU A 102 -10.29 15.01 -6.88
N ILE A 103 -9.94 16.11 -6.20
CA ILE A 103 -8.55 16.39 -5.82
C ILE A 103 -8.02 15.28 -4.91
N ALA A 104 -8.79 14.88 -3.89
CA ALA A 104 -8.40 13.83 -2.96
C ALA A 104 -8.13 12.49 -3.67
N ILE A 105 -9.00 12.09 -4.60
CA ILE A 105 -8.85 10.83 -5.34
C ILE A 105 -7.72 10.90 -6.35
N HIS A 106 -7.54 12.01 -7.07
CA HIS A 106 -6.42 12.20 -8.00
C HIS A 106 -5.06 12.02 -7.30
N TYR A 107 -4.88 12.65 -6.14
CA TYR A 107 -3.64 12.50 -5.37
C TYR A 107 -3.51 11.13 -4.70
N SER A 108 -4.61 10.50 -4.28
CA SER A 108 -4.59 9.12 -3.75
C SER A 108 -4.13 8.13 -4.82
N MET A 109 -4.69 8.21 -6.03
CA MET A 109 -4.27 7.41 -7.18
C MET A 109 -2.82 7.70 -7.58
N GLY A 110 -2.44 8.98 -7.56
CA GLY A 110 -1.08 9.41 -7.87
C GLY A 110 -0.05 8.87 -6.88
N TYR A 111 -0.42 8.73 -5.62
CA TYR A 111 0.42 8.11 -4.60
C TYR A 111 0.56 6.59 -4.79
N VAL A 112 -0.53 5.88 -5.14
CA VAL A 112 -0.47 4.45 -5.51
C VAL A 112 0.45 4.24 -6.72
N LEU A 113 0.34 5.11 -7.72
CA LEU A 113 1.22 5.09 -8.89
C LEU A 113 2.68 5.37 -8.51
N LEU A 114 2.94 6.34 -7.64
CA LEU A 114 4.28 6.64 -7.12
C LEU A 114 4.90 5.43 -6.41
N ILE A 115 4.14 4.75 -5.54
CA ILE A 115 4.59 3.51 -4.88
C ILE A 115 4.92 2.44 -5.93
N THR A 116 4.03 2.23 -6.90
CA THR A 116 4.23 1.24 -7.97
C THR A 116 5.50 1.52 -8.78
N VAL A 117 5.76 2.78 -9.12
CA VAL A 117 6.99 3.19 -9.81
C VAL A 117 8.22 2.99 -8.93
N LYS A 118 8.15 3.29 -7.63
CA LYS A 118 9.25 3.04 -6.68
C LYS A 118 9.56 1.54 -6.55
N ILE A 119 8.53 0.69 -6.44
CA ILE A 119 8.67 -0.76 -6.46
C ILE A 119 9.37 -1.18 -7.75
N HIS A 120 8.85 -0.79 -8.92
CA HIS A 120 9.43 -1.16 -10.21
C HIS A 120 10.91 -0.75 -10.34
N LYS A 121 11.25 0.50 -9.96
CA LYS A 121 12.65 0.97 -9.93
C LYS A 121 13.52 0.13 -8.99
N PHE A 122 12.99 -0.25 -7.83
CA PHE A 122 13.68 -1.16 -6.91
C PHE A 122 13.94 -2.53 -7.54
N ILE A 123 12.93 -3.17 -8.15
CA ILE A 123 13.08 -4.47 -8.82
C ILE A 123 14.17 -4.40 -9.90
N TYR A 124 14.11 -3.39 -10.77
CA TYR A 124 15.04 -3.24 -11.88
C TYR A 124 16.45 -2.86 -11.42
N GLY A 125 16.56 -2.19 -10.28
CA GLY A 125 17.82 -1.79 -9.66
C GLY A 125 18.62 -2.95 -9.07
N VAL A 126 18.02 -4.12 -8.83
CA VAL A 126 18.74 -5.29 -8.30
C VAL A 126 19.72 -5.85 -9.34
N GLU A 127 21.01 -5.87 -9.03
CA GLU A 127 22.06 -6.37 -9.92
C GLU A 127 22.02 -7.90 -10.06
N ASN A 128 21.81 -8.61 -8.94
CA ASN A 128 21.80 -10.06 -8.94
C ASN A 128 20.59 -10.61 -9.71
N LYS A 129 20.87 -11.30 -10.83
CA LYS A 129 19.84 -11.86 -11.72
C LYS A 129 18.87 -12.79 -11.00
N ASN A 130 19.36 -13.62 -10.07
CA ASN A 130 18.53 -14.58 -9.35
C ASN A 130 17.58 -13.86 -8.38
N VAL A 131 18.08 -12.90 -7.60
CA VAL A 131 17.26 -12.06 -6.70
C VAL A 131 16.18 -11.32 -7.49
N LYS A 132 16.57 -10.74 -8.63
CA LYS A 132 15.64 -10.00 -9.50
C LYS A 132 14.52 -10.89 -10.04
N VAL A 133 14.85 -12.11 -10.49
CA VAL A 133 13.85 -13.06 -10.98
C VAL A 133 12.93 -13.51 -9.85
N ASP A 134 13.48 -13.87 -8.69
CA ASP A 134 12.70 -14.28 -7.52
C ASP A 134 11.70 -13.20 -7.10
N LEU A 135 12.14 -11.93 -7.11
CA LEU A 135 11.30 -10.78 -6.75
C LEU A 135 10.25 -10.44 -7.82
N LEU A 136 10.58 -10.59 -9.11
CA LEU A 136 9.60 -10.42 -10.20
C LEU A 136 8.50 -11.49 -10.11
N LEU A 137 8.87 -12.74 -9.84
CA LEU A 137 7.93 -13.84 -9.70
C LEU A 137 7.04 -13.65 -8.47
N SER A 138 7.61 -13.29 -7.31
CA SER A 138 6.83 -13.05 -6.10
C SER A 138 5.86 -11.89 -6.28
N TYR A 139 6.30 -10.78 -6.89
CA TYR A 139 5.47 -9.62 -7.22
C TYR A 139 4.35 -9.97 -8.19
N PHE A 140 4.64 -10.76 -9.24
CA PHE A 140 3.64 -11.21 -10.19
C PHE A 140 2.54 -12.03 -9.51
N ILE A 141 2.92 -13.03 -8.71
CA ILE A 141 1.95 -13.87 -7.98
C ILE A 141 1.08 -13.03 -7.06
N ILE A 142 1.69 -12.16 -6.24
CA ILE A 142 0.95 -11.29 -5.31
C ILE A 142 0.01 -10.37 -6.06
N SER A 143 0.48 -9.73 -7.14
CA SER A 143 -0.35 -8.82 -7.94
C SER A 143 -1.53 -9.56 -8.57
N THR A 144 -1.32 -10.73 -9.16
CA THR A 144 -2.39 -11.52 -9.79
C THR A 144 -3.44 -11.96 -8.77
N TYR A 145 -3.01 -12.47 -7.63
CA TYR A 145 -3.93 -12.94 -6.58
C TYR A 145 -4.67 -11.79 -5.89
N PHE A 146 -4.00 -10.65 -5.67
CA PHE A 146 -4.65 -9.46 -5.17
C PHE A 146 -5.67 -8.91 -6.17
N THR A 147 -5.36 -8.91 -7.46
CA THR A 147 -6.34 -8.56 -8.51
C THR A 147 -7.53 -9.51 -8.53
N ALA A 148 -7.29 -10.83 -8.43
CA ALA A 148 -8.37 -11.82 -8.37
C ALA A 148 -9.27 -11.62 -7.14
N LEU A 149 -8.68 -11.35 -5.96
CA LEU A 149 -9.42 -11.03 -4.74
C LEU A 149 -10.33 -9.80 -4.91
N LEU A 150 -9.85 -8.76 -5.60
CA LEU A 150 -10.59 -7.51 -5.78
C LEU A 150 -11.67 -7.60 -6.86
N LEU A 151 -11.42 -8.29 -7.97
CA LEU A 151 -12.33 -8.32 -9.12
C LEU A 151 -13.30 -9.50 -9.09
N SER A 152 -12.86 -10.67 -8.60
CA SER A 152 -13.62 -11.92 -8.64
C SER A 152 -13.42 -12.73 -7.33
N PRO A 153 -13.91 -12.22 -6.18
CA PRO A 153 -13.66 -12.84 -4.87
C PRO A 153 -14.18 -14.28 -4.78
N GLN A 154 -15.31 -14.59 -5.43
CA GLN A 154 -15.86 -15.96 -5.45
C GLN A 154 -14.94 -16.95 -6.17
N GLU A 155 -14.36 -16.55 -7.31
CA GLU A 155 -13.41 -17.39 -8.04
C GLU A 155 -12.11 -17.54 -7.24
N PHE A 156 -11.64 -16.45 -6.63
CA PHE A 156 -10.47 -16.47 -5.75
C PHE A 156 -10.62 -17.50 -4.62
N GLU A 157 -11.76 -17.49 -3.92
CA GLU A 157 -12.04 -18.44 -2.83
C GLU A 157 -12.12 -19.89 -3.35
N SER A 158 -12.74 -20.10 -4.52
CA SER A 158 -12.85 -21.44 -5.12
C SER A 158 -11.49 -22.07 -5.48
N MET A 159 -10.49 -21.25 -5.78
CA MET A 159 -9.15 -21.68 -6.18
C MET A 159 -8.16 -21.80 -5.01
N TYR A 160 -8.65 -21.95 -3.78
CA TYR A 160 -7.79 -21.90 -2.57
C TYR A 160 -6.61 -22.87 -2.59
N VAL A 161 -6.72 -24.07 -3.17
CA VAL A 161 -5.61 -25.04 -3.23
C VAL A 161 -4.44 -24.48 -4.05
N LEU A 162 -4.72 -24.01 -5.27
CA LEU A 162 -3.73 -23.38 -6.14
C LEU A 162 -3.23 -22.06 -5.53
N GLY A 163 -4.14 -21.30 -4.92
CA GLY A 163 -3.84 -20.06 -4.22
C GLY A 163 -2.82 -20.24 -3.10
N LEU A 164 -3.04 -21.22 -2.21
CA LEU A 164 -2.14 -21.54 -1.10
C LEU A 164 -0.77 -22.01 -1.58
N ILE A 165 -0.72 -22.83 -2.64
CA ILE A 165 0.56 -23.24 -3.27
C ILE A 165 1.29 -22.00 -3.78
N GLY A 166 0.62 -21.13 -4.54
CA GLY A 166 1.23 -19.93 -5.10
C GLY A 166 1.69 -18.93 -4.04
N VAL A 167 0.88 -18.71 -2.99
CA VAL A 167 1.25 -17.85 -1.86
C VAL A 167 2.45 -18.42 -1.12
N THR A 168 2.50 -19.73 -0.89
CA THR A 168 3.64 -20.40 -0.25
C THR A 168 4.91 -20.25 -1.09
N VAL A 169 4.84 -20.45 -2.41
CA VAL A 169 5.97 -20.23 -3.33
C VAL A 169 6.43 -18.77 -3.25
N SER A 170 5.50 -17.82 -3.35
CA SER A 170 5.81 -16.38 -3.30
C SER A 170 6.38 -15.97 -1.93
N TYR A 171 5.92 -16.57 -0.83
CA TYR A 171 6.46 -16.36 0.52
C TYR A 171 7.92 -16.82 0.60
N ILE A 172 8.23 -18.03 0.13
CA ILE A 172 9.60 -18.57 0.12
C ILE A 172 10.52 -17.68 -0.72
N LEU A 173 10.08 -17.22 -1.89
CA LEU A 173 10.84 -16.29 -2.73
C LEU A 173 11.10 -14.97 -2.01
N ASN A 174 10.09 -14.38 -1.38
CA ASN A 174 10.25 -13.13 -0.63
C ASN A 174 11.20 -13.28 0.56
N MET A 175 11.13 -14.38 1.30
CA MET A 175 12.04 -14.66 2.41
C MET A 175 13.48 -14.86 1.92
N LYS A 176 13.67 -15.59 0.81
CA LYS A 176 14.99 -15.76 0.17
C LYS A 176 15.58 -14.43 -0.26
N VAL A 177 14.78 -13.58 -0.90
CA VAL A 177 15.20 -12.23 -1.31
C VAL A 177 15.54 -11.38 -0.09
N LEU A 178 14.69 -11.36 0.93
CA LEU A 178 14.94 -10.61 2.17
C LEU A 178 16.28 -11.00 2.81
N ILE A 179 16.52 -12.30 3.00
CA ILE A 179 17.78 -12.82 3.55
C ILE A 179 18.99 -12.43 2.68
N GLN A 180 18.85 -12.50 1.36
CA GLN A 180 19.94 -12.13 0.43
C GLN A 180 20.24 -10.63 0.44
N LEU A 181 19.23 -9.77 0.60
CA LEU A 181 19.41 -8.32 0.73
C LEU A 181 20.19 -7.95 2.00
N ILE A 182 20.01 -8.71 3.08
CA ILE A 182 20.67 -8.45 4.37
C ILE A 182 22.07 -9.02 4.40
N ARG A 183 22.26 -10.25 3.89
CA ARG A 183 23.57 -10.89 3.86
C ARG A 183 24.53 -10.17 2.93
N ASN A 184 24.02 -9.66 1.81
CA ASN A 184 24.81 -8.96 0.80
C ASN A 184 24.09 -7.68 0.38
N PRO A 185 24.12 -6.60 1.18
CA PRO A 185 23.48 -5.33 0.84
C PRO A 185 24.03 -4.73 -0.47
N HIS A 186 25.26 -5.12 -0.86
CA HIS A 186 25.84 -4.77 -2.16
C HIS A 186 25.13 -5.39 -3.38
N ASN A 187 24.24 -6.38 -3.23
CA ASN A 187 23.44 -6.91 -4.35
C ASN A 187 22.34 -5.93 -4.82
N ILE A 188 22.11 -4.83 -4.07
CA ILE A 188 21.26 -3.69 -4.44
C ILE A 188 22.12 -2.54 -5.05
N LYS A 189 23.34 -2.83 -5.52
CA LYS A 189 24.05 -1.84 -6.35
C LYS A 189 23.25 -1.67 -7.63
N THR A 190 22.94 -0.41 -7.94
CA THR A 190 22.58 -0.01 -9.28
C THR A 190 23.87 0.31 -10.01
N LYS A 191 23.97 -0.12 -11.27
CA LYS A 191 25.12 -0.03 -12.20
C LYS A 191 25.80 1.37 -12.34
N HIS A 192 25.32 2.40 -11.65
CA HIS A 192 25.73 3.80 -11.82
C HIS A 192 26.05 4.58 -10.53
N GLU A 193 26.06 3.96 -9.34
CA GLU A 193 26.40 4.69 -8.10
C GLU A 193 27.32 3.87 -7.17
N GLU A 194 28.47 4.45 -6.82
CA GLU A 194 29.57 3.78 -6.09
C GLU A 194 29.27 3.52 -4.61
N GLU A 195 28.37 4.29 -3.98
CA GLU A 195 27.99 4.12 -2.57
C GLU A 195 26.54 3.67 -2.40
N THR A 196 26.31 2.53 -1.74
CA THR A 196 24.99 2.14 -1.26
C THR A 196 24.56 3.08 -0.14
N SER A 197 23.90 4.20 -0.47
CA SER A 197 23.29 5.06 0.54
C SER A 197 22.34 4.20 1.38
N TYR A 198 22.61 4.12 2.69
CA TYR A 198 21.87 3.35 3.68
C TYR A 198 20.34 3.55 3.59
N SER A 199 19.92 4.76 3.24
CA SER A 199 18.52 5.10 2.94
C SER A 199 17.88 4.16 1.91
N ARG A 200 18.62 3.65 0.93
CA ARG A 200 18.13 2.70 -0.08
C ARG A 200 17.92 1.31 0.49
N ILE A 201 18.81 0.85 1.37
CA ILE A 201 18.69 -0.45 2.03
C ILE A 201 17.46 -0.46 2.94
N ILE A 202 17.24 0.62 3.71
CA ILE A 202 16.03 0.76 4.52
C ILE A 202 14.77 0.76 3.64
N VAL A 203 14.75 1.55 2.56
CA VAL A 203 13.60 1.60 1.65
C VAL A 203 13.33 0.22 1.04
N ALA A 204 14.37 -0.48 0.61
CA ALA A 204 14.27 -1.86 0.11
C ALA A 204 13.69 -2.81 1.17
N ALA A 205 14.18 -2.75 2.42
CA ALA A 205 13.69 -3.57 3.52
C ALA A 205 12.21 -3.29 3.82
N ILE A 206 11.81 -2.02 3.88
CA ILE A 206 10.40 -1.62 4.10
C ILE A 206 9.51 -2.13 2.96
N LEU A 207 9.94 -2.00 1.71
CA LEU A 207 9.20 -2.52 0.55
C LEU A 207 9.06 -4.04 0.61
N MET A 208 10.13 -4.76 0.99
CA MET A 208 10.08 -6.22 1.15
C MET A 208 9.16 -6.67 2.27
N VAL A 209 9.20 -5.99 3.43
CA VAL A 209 8.27 -6.26 4.53
C VAL A 209 6.83 -6.03 4.08
N GLY A 210 6.56 -4.96 3.33
CA GLY A 210 5.24 -4.72 2.74
C GLY A 210 4.77 -5.86 1.83
N LEU A 211 5.64 -6.37 0.95
CA LEU A 211 5.32 -7.52 0.09
C LEU A 211 5.06 -8.80 0.89
N ILE A 212 5.82 -9.04 1.96
CA ILE A 212 5.63 -10.20 2.84
C ILE A 212 4.30 -10.11 3.58
N VAL A 213 3.97 -8.95 4.14
CA VAL A 213 2.68 -8.74 4.82
C VAL A 213 1.51 -8.93 3.85
N LEU A 214 1.61 -8.40 2.63
CA LEU A 214 0.58 -8.58 1.61
C LEU A 214 0.44 -10.06 1.18
N ASN A 215 1.55 -10.78 1.09
CA ASN A 215 1.56 -12.22 0.81
C ASN A 215 0.88 -13.03 1.94
N LEU A 216 1.21 -12.73 3.20
CA LEU A 216 0.57 -13.37 4.38
C LEU A 216 -0.94 -13.10 4.41
N PHE A 217 -1.35 -11.87 4.11
CA PHE A 217 -2.76 -11.49 3.98
C PHE A 217 -3.49 -12.34 2.95
N LEU A 218 -2.91 -12.52 1.75
CA LEU A 218 -3.51 -13.40 0.73
C LEU A 218 -3.63 -14.84 1.23
N GLY A 219 -2.64 -15.34 1.98
CA GLY A 219 -2.72 -16.66 2.63
C GLY A 219 -3.88 -16.77 3.61
N VAL A 220 -4.08 -15.75 4.44
CA VAL A 220 -5.23 -15.65 5.35
C VAL A 220 -6.56 -15.67 4.58
N CYS A 221 -6.67 -14.90 3.49
CA CYS A 221 -7.87 -14.90 2.65
C CYS A 221 -8.15 -16.27 2.01
N PHE A 222 -7.13 -16.96 1.49
CA PHE A 222 -7.33 -18.31 0.93
C PHE A 222 -7.75 -19.32 2.01
N ILE A 223 -7.20 -19.25 3.22
CA ILE A 223 -7.63 -20.12 4.32
C ILE A 223 -9.08 -19.82 4.72
N ASN A 224 -9.48 -18.55 4.76
CA ASN A 224 -10.86 -18.18 5.04
C ASN A 224 -11.84 -18.66 3.96
N GLY A 225 -11.42 -18.64 2.68
CA GLY A 225 -12.20 -19.18 1.57
C GLY A 225 -12.24 -20.72 1.52
N ALA A 226 -11.22 -21.40 2.06
CA ALA A 226 -11.13 -22.85 2.08
C ALA A 226 -12.09 -23.51 3.08
N GLU A 227 -12.32 -22.87 4.22
CA GLU A 227 -13.11 -23.41 5.32
C GLU A 227 -14.00 -22.32 5.92
N ALA A 228 -15.31 -22.46 5.75
CA ALA A 228 -16.26 -21.54 6.35
C ALA A 228 -16.13 -21.55 7.88
N GLY A 229 -15.92 -20.37 8.46
CA GLY A 229 -15.69 -20.25 9.91
C GLY A 229 -14.25 -20.56 10.35
N ALA A 230 -13.27 -20.57 9.43
CA ALA A 230 -11.85 -20.67 9.77
C ALA A 230 -11.41 -19.59 10.79
N PHE A 231 -12.01 -18.41 10.72
CA PHE A 231 -11.82 -17.29 11.64
C PHE A 231 -13.13 -16.92 12.33
N SER A 232 -13.05 -16.44 13.58
CA SER A 232 -14.22 -16.00 14.36
C SER A 232 -14.91 -14.78 13.72
N ASN A 233 -16.22 -14.65 13.94
CA ASN A 233 -17.04 -13.50 13.53
C ASN A 233 -17.22 -13.31 12.01
N SER A 234 -16.90 -14.31 11.19
CA SER A 234 -17.08 -14.29 9.72
C SER A 234 -16.51 -13.01 9.08
N PRO A 235 -15.18 -12.79 9.21
CA PRO A 235 -14.54 -11.55 8.80
C PRO A 235 -14.59 -11.36 7.28
N ASN A 236 -14.76 -10.11 6.84
CA ASN A 236 -14.57 -9.77 5.43
C ASN A 236 -13.06 -9.60 5.10
N ALA A 237 -12.73 -9.36 3.82
CA ALA A 237 -11.32 -9.21 3.40
C ALA A 237 -10.59 -8.05 4.12
N PHE A 238 -11.28 -6.97 4.47
CA PHE A 238 -10.67 -5.86 5.22
C PHE A 238 -10.39 -6.24 6.68
N ASP A 239 -11.32 -6.97 7.31
CA ASP A 239 -11.16 -7.51 8.66
C ASP A 239 -9.99 -8.50 8.72
N LEU A 240 -9.82 -9.33 7.68
CA LEU A 240 -8.68 -10.25 7.54
C LEU A 240 -7.36 -9.52 7.29
N PHE A 241 -7.38 -8.38 6.58
CA PHE A 241 -6.21 -7.53 6.43
C PHE A 241 -5.81 -6.92 7.78
N TYR A 242 -6.78 -6.37 8.51
CA TYR A 242 -6.61 -5.88 9.87
C TYR A 242 -6.04 -6.98 10.79
N TYR A 243 -6.64 -8.18 10.78
CA TYR A 243 -6.16 -9.35 11.53
C TYR A 243 -4.69 -9.65 11.22
N THR A 244 -4.32 -9.66 9.94
CA THR A 244 -2.94 -9.89 9.49
C THR A 244 -1.99 -8.84 10.07
N ILE A 245 -2.37 -7.56 10.02
CA ILE A 245 -1.56 -6.45 10.55
C ILE A 245 -1.39 -6.56 12.06
N ILE A 246 -2.48 -6.74 12.84
CA ILE A 246 -2.39 -6.81 14.30
C ILE A 246 -1.64 -8.06 14.78
N THR A 247 -1.70 -9.16 14.03
CA THR A 247 -0.95 -10.39 14.34
C THR A 247 0.52 -10.22 13.98
N PHE A 248 0.83 -9.64 12.82
CA PHE A 248 2.20 -9.35 12.39
C PHE A 248 2.88 -8.33 13.32
N THR A 249 2.16 -7.31 13.77
CA THR A 249 2.67 -6.32 14.72
C THR A 249 2.60 -6.76 16.18
N THR A 250 2.23 -8.03 16.43
CA THR A 250 2.12 -8.64 17.76
C THR A 250 1.20 -7.89 18.73
N ILE A 251 0.20 -7.16 18.21
CA ILE A 251 -0.81 -6.46 19.02
C ILE A 251 -1.88 -7.44 19.49
N GLY A 252 -2.47 -8.21 18.55
CA GLY A 252 -3.40 -9.30 18.86
C GLY A 252 -4.59 -8.94 19.77
N TYR A 253 -5.45 -8.01 19.37
CA TYR A 253 -6.60 -7.57 20.17
C TYR A 253 -7.60 -8.69 20.54
N GLY A 254 -7.63 -9.79 19.80
CA GLY A 254 -8.46 -10.97 20.10
C GLY A 254 -9.91 -10.87 19.62
N ASP A 255 -10.25 -9.84 18.86
CA ASP A 255 -11.54 -9.65 18.18
C ASP A 255 -11.74 -10.59 16.99
N ILE A 256 -10.64 -10.99 16.32
CA ILE A 256 -10.62 -12.03 15.29
C ILE A 256 -9.61 -13.09 15.72
N THR A 257 -10.05 -14.34 15.80
CA THR A 257 -9.25 -15.48 16.26
C THR A 257 -9.30 -16.65 15.26
N PRO A 258 -8.18 -17.36 15.06
CA PRO A 258 -8.13 -18.54 14.22
C PRO A 258 -8.78 -19.73 14.93
N LEU A 259 -9.82 -20.31 14.33
CA LEU A 259 -10.56 -21.43 14.89
C LEU A 259 -10.09 -22.77 14.32
N SER A 260 -9.89 -22.81 13.00
CA SER A 260 -9.49 -24.03 12.31
C SER A 260 -7.98 -24.30 12.35
N ILE A 261 -7.58 -25.51 11.95
CA ILE A 261 -6.17 -25.91 11.92
C ILE A 261 -5.41 -25.05 10.90
N GLY A 262 -5.96 -24.85 9.71
CA GLY A 262 -5.34 -24.02 8.67
C GLY A 262 -5.16 -22.58 9.13
N ALA A 263 -6.17 -22.01 9.80
CA ALA A 263 -6.12 -20.68 10.37
C ALA A 263 -5.02 -20.56 11.43
N LYS A 264 -4.91 -21.53 12.35
CA LYS A 264 -3.87 -21.54 13.39
C LYS A 264 -2.46 -21.65 12.79
N VAL A 265 -2.29 -22.47 11.76
CA VAL A 265 -0.99 -22.62 11.07
C VAL A 265 -0.56 -21.31 10.43
N ILE A 266 -1.44 -20.62 9.68
CA ILE A 266 -1.08 -19.34 9.06
C ILE A 266 -0.80 -18.27 10.12
N SER A 267 -1.50 -18.27 11.26
CA SER A 267 -1.20 -17.38 12.39
C SER A 267 0.21 -17.60 12.96
N ILE A 268 0.62 -18.87 13.14
CA ILE A 268 1.99 -19.20 13.59
C ILE A 268 3.01 -18.68 12.58
N VAL A 269 2.77 -18.88 11.28
CA VAL A 269 3.66 -18.37 10.22
C VAL A 269 3.75 -16.84 10.28
N ILE A 270 2.64 -16.12 10.49
CA ILE A 270 2.64 -14.66 10.63
C ILE A 270 3.50 -14.24 11.83
N SER A 271 3.31 -14.87 13.00
CA SER A 271 4.06 -14.53 14.23
C SER A 271 5.56 -14.83 14.12
N VAL A 272 5.95 -15.93 13.48
CA VAL A 272 7.38 -16.24 13.27
C VAL A 272 7.99 -15.25 12.28
N THR A 273 7.27 -14.95 11.20
CA THR A 273 7.74 -14.01 10.16
C THR A 273 7.94 -12.61 10.74
N SER A 274 7.06 -12.14 11.62
CA SER A 274 7.19 -10.82 12.21
C SER A 274 8.44 -10.67 13.04
N VAL A 275 8.76 -11.67 13.89
CA VAL A 275 9.99 -11.69 14.68
C VAL A 275 11.21 -11.63 13.77
N ILE A 276 11.25 -12.46 12.71
CA ILE A 276 12.35 -12.46 11.74
C ILE A 276 12.51 -11.08 11.09
N CYS A 277 11.42 -10.49 10.58
CA CYS A 277 11.45 -9.17 9.94
C CYS A 277 11.89 -8.05 10.90
N LEU A 278 11.44 -8.07 12.16
CA LEU A 278 11.85 -7.10 13.18
C LEU A 278 13.33 -7.21 13.52
N THR A 279 13.83 -8.43 13.72
CA THR A 279 15.26 -8.67 13.99
C THR A 279 16.13 -8.15 12.85
N ILE A 280 15.70 -8.39 11.61
CA ILE A 280 16.36 -7.93 10.39
C ILE A 280 16.42 -6.40 10.33
N PHE A 281 15.28 -5.75 10.59
CA PHE A 281 15.18 -4.30 10.56
C PHE A 281 16.09 -3.66 11.61
N LEU A 282 16.07 -4.21 12.83
CA LEU A 282 16.93 -3.73 13.92
C LEU A 282 18.42 -3.93 13.62
N SER A 283 18.80 -5.09 13.09
CA SER A 283 20.19 -5.39 12.72
C SER A 283 20.73 -4.42 11.66
N THR A 284 19.88 -4.07 10.68
CA THR A 284 20.23 -3.10 9.63
C THR A 284 20.47 -1.71 10.22
N ILE A 285 19.65 -1.30 11.19
CA ILE A 285 19.80 0.00 11.87
C ILE A 285 21.07 0.07 12.70
N LEU A 286 21.34 -0.96 13.49
CA LEU A 286 22.53 -1.01 14.34
C LEU A 286 23.81 -0.99 13.49
N SER A 287 23.86 -1.79 12.42
CA SER A 287 25.01 -1.82 11.50
C SER A 287 25.34 -0.46 10.90
N TYR A 288 24.34 0.40 10.66
CA TYR A 288 24.57 1.75 10.14
C TYR A 288 25.05 2.73 11.20
N LYS A 289 24.53 2.61 12.42
CA LYS A 289 25.00 3.42 13.53
C LYS A 289 26.49 3.17 13.76
N ASP A 290 26.90 1.90 13.79
CA ASP A 290 28.29 1.50 14.02
C ASP A 290 29.23 1.94 12.87
N SER A 291 28.73 2.02 11.63
CA SER A 291 29.52 2.51 10.49
C SER A 291 29.73 4.04 10.47
N ASN A 292 28.90 4.80 11.18
CA ASN A 292 29.02 6.26 11.27
C ASN A 292 29.81 6.73 12.51
N GLU A 293 30.04 5.84 13.47
CA GLU A 293 30.84 6.12 14.68
C GLU A 293 32.34 5.77 14.52
N ASN A 294 32.73 5.16 13.39
CA ASN A 294 34.12 4.87 13.00
C ASN A 294 34.56 5.75 11.81
#